data_AF-A0A1B7K1J8-F1
#
_entry.id   AF-A0A1B7K1J8-F1
#
_cell.length_a   1.000
_cell.length_b   1.000
_cell.length_c   1.000
_cell.angle_alpha   90.00
_cell.angle_beta   90.00
_cell.angle_gamma   90.00
#
_symmetry.space_group_name_H-M   'P 1'
#
loop_
_entity.id
_entity.type
_entity.pdbx_description
1 polymer ?
#
loop_
_entity_poly.entity_id
_entity_poly.type
_entity_poly.pdbx_seq_one_letter_code
_entity_poly.pdbx_strand_id
1 'polypeptide(L)' 'MENNIILTLIELTNRSNDDVKIAAITALGDYKATVEQQAAISRLLALCKDPNRDVAISAIRSLSKLSEFF' A
#
# COMPACT_ATOMS: atom_id res chain seq x y z
N MET A 1 -14.97 9.60 -6.68
CA MET A 1 -13.70 10.28 -6.31
C MET A 1 -12.77 9.35 -5.54
N GLU A 2 -13.27 8.59 -4.55
CA GLU A 2 -12.46 7.68 -3.72
C GLU A 2 -11.66 6.66 -4.54
N ASN A 3 -12.24 6.09 -5.60
CA ASN A 3 -11.53 5.17 -6.49
C ASN A 3 -10.29 5.81 -7.17
N ASN A 4 -10.30 7.12 -7.41
CA ASN A 4 -9.18 7.83 -8.01
C ASN A 4 -8.01 8.00 -7.01
N ILE A 5 -8.33 8.19 -5.72
CA ILE A 5 -7.32 8.30 -4.66
C ILE A 5 -6.53 6.99 -4.56
N ILE A 6 -7.23 5.85 -4.53
CA ILE A 6 -6.60 4.54 -4.33
C ILE A 6 -5.77 4.14 -5.54
N LEU A 7 -6.27 4.37 -6.77
CA LEU A 7 -5.50 4.15 -7.98
C LEU A 7 -4.22 5.00 -8.00
N THR A 8 -4.31 6.28 -7.62
CA THR A 8 -3.14 7.17 -7.53
C THR A 8 -2.13 6.64 -6.51
N LEU A 9 -2.57 6.21 -5.33
CA LEU A 9 -1.68 5.66 -4.32
C LEU A 9 -1.01 4.36 -4.79
N ILE A 10 -1.76 3.45 -5.44
CA ILE A 10 -1.19 2.24 -6.05
C ILE A 10 -0.11 2.60 -7.09
N GLU A 11 -0.39 3.56 -7.97
CA GLU A 11 0.57 4.02 -8.97
C GLU A 11 1.86 4.55 -8.30
N LEU A 12 1.72 5.38 -7.26
CA LEU A 12 2.85 5.93 -6.52
C LEU A 12 3.71 4.85 -5.85
N THR A 13 3.16 3.69 -5.50
CA THR A 13 3.96 2.55 -5.01
C THR A 13 4.89 1.93 -6.07
N ASN A 14 4.77 2.29 -7.35
CA ASN A 14 5.67 1.83 -8.42
C ASN A 14 6.82 2.79 -8.71
N ARG A 15 6.89 3.93 -8.02
CA ARG A 15 7.97 4.90 -8.19
C ARG A 15 9.29 4.34 -7.68
N SER A 16 10.38 4.75 -8.31
CA SER A 16 11.75 4.36 -7.93
C SER A 16 12.26 5.03 -6.66
N ASN A 17 11.67 6.17 -6.29
CA ASN A 17 11.98 6.83 -5.03
C ASN A 17 11.27 6.10 -3.88
N ASP A 18 12.04 5.50 -2.98
CA ASP A 18 11.50 4.68 -1.90
C ASP A 18 10.74 5.51 -0.85
N ASP A 19 11.06 6.78 -0.63
CA ASP A 19 10.30 7.64 0.28
C ASP A 19 8.87 7.87 -0.24
N VAL A 20 8.72 8.15 -1.54
CA VAL A 20 7.40 8.28 -2.19
C VAL A 20 6.66 6.95 -2.15
N LYS A 21 7.36 5.85 -2.39
CA LYS A 21 6.79 4.50 -2.34
C LYS A 21 6.26 4.19 -0.93
N ILE A 22 7.06 4.44 0.11
CA ILE A 22 6.72 4.22 1.52
C ILE A 22 5.55 5.11 1.96
N ALA A 23 5.53 6.37 1.56
CA ALA A 23 4.42 7.28 1.85
C ALA A 23 3.11 6.77 1.25
N ALA A 24 3.14 6.31 0.00
CA ALA A 24 1.97 5.76 -0.68
C ALA A 24 1.48 4.45 -0.03
N ILE A 25 2.40 3.55 0.35
CA ILE A 25 2.08 2.32 1.09
C ILE A 25 1.39 2.65 2.41
N THR A 26 1.94 3.60 3.18
CA THR A 26 1.39 3.99 4.48
C THR A 26 -0.02 4.56 4.31
N ALA A 27 -0.20 5.44 3.31
CA ALA A 27 -1.49 6.04 2.99
C ALA A 27 -2.55 5.00 2.57
N LEU A 28 -2.18 3.93 1.85
CA LEU A 28 -3.13 2.84 1.51
C LEU A 28 -3.71 2.17 2.77
N GLY A 29 -2.88 1.97 3.80
CA GLY A 29 -3.33 1.42 5.09
C GLY A 29 -4.17 2.42 5.89
N ASP A 30 -3.77 3.69 5.94
CA ASP A 30 -4.47 4.73 6.69
C ASP A 30 -5.80 5.14 6.08
N TYR A 31 -5.88 5.14 4.74
CA TYR A 31 -7.12 5.42 4.01
C TYR A 31 -8.15 4.30 4.17
N LYS A 32 -7.79 3.20 4.87
CA LYS A 32 -8.60 2.00 5.01
C LYS A 32 -9.13 1.57 3.65
N ALA A 33 -8.25 1.54 2.65
CA ALA A 33 -8.59 1.07 1.31
C ALA A 33 -9.38 -0.23 1.48
N THR A 34 -10.69 -0.15 1.26
CA THR A 34 -11.63 -1.20 1.62
C THR A 34 -11.29 -2.44 0.81
N VAL A 35 -11.62 -3.61 1.35
CA VAL A 35 -11.29 -4.92 0.76
C VAL A 35 -11.76 -5.06 -0.70
N GLU A 36 -12.72 -4.23 -1.12
CA GLU A 36 -13.18 -4.08 -2.50
C GLU A 36 -12.07 -3.65 -3.49
N GLN A 37 -10.94 -3.10 -3.02
CA GLN A 37 -9.77 -2.80 -3.86
C GLN A 37 -8.71 -3.90 -3.77
N GLN A 38 -9.04 -5.07 -4.31
CA GLN A 38 -8.14 -6.23 -4.45
C GLN A 38 -6.77 -5.87 -5.05
N ALA A 39 -6.71 -4.83 -5.89
CA ALA A 39 -5.48 -4.31 -6.48
C ALA A 39 -4.52 -3.73 -5.42
N ALA A 40 -5.03 -3.01 -4.42
CA ALA A 40 -4.22 -2.47 -3.32
C ALA A 40 -3.64 -3.60 -2.46
N ILE A 41 -4.47 -4.57 -2.09
CA ILE A 41 -4.03 -5.74 -1.30
C ILE A 41 -2.97 -6.55 -2.05
N SER A 42 -3.21 -6.85 -3.33
CA SER A 42 -2.25 -7.58 -4.16
C SER A 42 -0.92 -6.84 -4.28
N ARG A 43 -0.97 -5.50 -4.42
CA ARG A 43 0.23 -4.67 -4.50
C ARG A 43 1.00 -4.67 -3.18
N LEU A 44 0.32 -4.50 -2.05
CA LEU A 44 0.93 -4.54 -0.72
C LEU A 44 1.59 -5.91 -0.45
N LEU A 45 0.93 -7.02 -0.80
CA LEU A 45 1.50 -8.37 -0.68
C LEU A 45 2.77 -8.56 -1.50
N ALA A 46 2.84 -7.98 -2.70
CA ALA A 46 4.06 -7.99 -3.51
C ALA A 46 5.19 -7.18 -2.84
N LEU A 47 4.86 -6.01 -2.27
CA LEU A 47 5.82 -5.12 -1.62
C LEU A 47 6.36 -5.69 -0.29
N CYS A 48 5.67 -6.61 0.36
CA CYS A 48 6.23 -7.37 1.49
C CYS A 48 7.49 -8.18 1.12
N LYS A 49 7.75 -8.40 -0.17
CA LYS A 49 8.94 -9.09 -0.69
C LYS A 49 9.95 -8.14 -1.33
N ASP A 50 9.76 -6.83 -1.21
CA ASP A 50 10.68 -5.84 -1.76
C ASP A 50 12.06 -5.97 -1.07
N PRO A 51 13.18 -5.93 -1.82
CA PRO A 51 14.52 -6.02 -1.24
C PRO A 51 14.87 -4.84 -0.32
N ASN A 52 14.21 -3.68 -0.48
CA ASN A 52 14.33 -2.59 0.46
C ASN A 52 13.54 -2.91 1.74
N ARG A 53 14.27 -3.06 2.84
CA ARG A 53 13.73 -3.36 4.17
C ARG A 53 12.62 -2.39 4.60
N ASP A 54 12.77 -1.10 4.37
CA ASP A 54 11.81 -0.10 4.85
C ASP A 54 10.51 -0.13 4.03
N VAL A 55 10.61 -0.45 2.74
CA VAL A 55 9.47 -0.70 1.87
C VAL A 55 8.69 -1.93 2.35
N ALA A 56 9.40 -3.05 2.59
CA ALA A 56 8.78 -4.29 3.05
C ALA A 56 8.10 -4.12 4.41
N ILE A 57 8.75 -3.46 5.38
CA ILE A 57 8.18 -3.16 6.70
C ILE A 57 6.92 -2.31 6.57
N SER A 58 6.94 -1.29 5.72
CA SER A 58 5.79 -0.41 5.51
C SER A 58 4.60 -1.17 4.93
N ALA A 59 4.84 -2.10 3.99
CA ALA A 59 3.79 -2.92 3.39
C ALA A 59 3.14 -3.86 4.42
N ILE A 60 3.96 -4.51 5.26
CA ILE A 60 3.48 -5.38 6.36
C ILE A 60 2.61 -4.58 7.34
N ARG A 61 3.07 -3.38 7.74
CA ARG A 61 2.31 -2.49 8.64
C ARG A 61 0.99 -2.05 8.02
N SER A 62 0.99 -1.70 6.73
CA SER A 62 -0.23 -1.34 6.01
C SER A 62 -1.23 -2.51 6.00
N LEU A 63 -0.79 -3.72 5.69
CA LEU A 63 -1.65 -4.91 5.74
C LEU A 63 -2.20 -5.19 7.14
N SER A 64 -1.39 -4.98 8.19
CA SER A 64 -1.85 -5.12 9.58
C SER A 64 -2.90 -4.08 9.97
N LYS A 65 -2.90 -2.88 9.39
CA LYS A 65 -3.98 -1.90 9.58
C LYS A 65 -5.26 -2.35 8.87
N LEU A 66 -5.10 -2.93 7.68
CA LEU A 66 -6.24 -3.39 6.89
C LEU A 66 -6.87 -4.67 7.46
N SER A 67 -6.14 -5.50 8.20
CA SER A 67 -6.66 -6.76 8.79
C SER A 67 -7.86 -6.57 9.72
N GLU A 68 -8.06 -5.37 10.27
CA GLU A 68 -9.25 -5.04 11.09
C GLU A 68 -10.55 -4.96 10.29
N PHE A 69 -10.47 -4.99 8.94
CA PHE A 69 -11.61 -4.85 8.03
C PHE A 69 -11.87 -6.12 7.20
N PHE A 70 -11.23 -7.24 7.53
CA PHE A 70 -11.45 -8.56 6.93
C PHE A 70 -12.24 -9.48 7.85
#